data_AF-A0A972LAJ2-F1
#
_entry.id   AF-A0A972LAJ2-F1
#
_cell.length_a   1.000
_cell.length_b   1.000
_cell.length_c   1.000
_cell.angle_alpha   90.00
_cell.angle_beta   90.00
_cell.angle_gamma   90.00
#
_symmetry.space_group_name_H-M   'P 1'
#
loop_
_entity.id
_entity.type
_entity.pdbx_description
1 polymer ?
#
loop_
_entity_poly.entity_id
_entity_poly.type
_entity_poly.pdbx_seq_one_letter_code
_entity_poly.pdbx_strand_id
1 'polypeptide(L)'
;ADSRVTAVQSQLQQLGLAGPKMGDDVVACSGTSTCRLGITSSRLAAQALNGGDHDLRIRVSGCHNSCAQHHVGDIGLHGEGKRLFGRLIPHYALHIGGNGCGGGAVAVNGPEIPTQRIVAAVARIEQAFAADGGGQRDFFRWSRAQQPGYFQELLGDLSNIREEDAAALAKDLGGPTPFKVLQLGGGECAGAAQELISSNFSEAAHERSYRDAFILQRCFDQALECCEEICRLVGNSLLFICGHNALHDLAGIGDKLVSNAADSGSVDESGKQLSAIITALRQQRELFDVQGFEQLSAEIDRWTNGAAQRCQRADGQLDLSHTLPDDQPQQGAAHIIDLSAFGCPLHYIKARNELRKFDVGNEVTFIFDSDESAEQVSNSLANDGHTILPLEQADPTSIKVRRE
;
A
#
# COMPACT_ATOMS: atom_id res chain seq x y z
N ALA A 1 -43.11 -2.66 19.82
CA ALA A 1 -41.73 -2.68 19.30
C ALA A 1 -41.76 -3.01 17.80
N ASP A 2 -42.53 -4.01 17.40
CA ASP A 2 -42.61 -4.54 16.02
C ASP A 2 -43.04 -3.51 14.96
N SER A 3 -43.91 -2.56 15.30
CA SER A 3 -44.29 -1.46 14.40
C SER A 3 -43.13 -0.52 14.07
N ARG A 4 -42.21 -0.31 15.03
CA ARG A 4 -41.00 0.50 14.82
C ARG A 4 -39.95 -0.24 14.00
N VAL A 5 -39.79 -1.55 14.22
CA VAL A 5 -38.87 -2.39 13.43
C VAL A 5 -39.31 -2.44 11.96
N THR A 6 -40.60 -2.67 11.70
CA THR A 6 -41.15 -2.71 10.35
C THR A 6 -40.99 -1.37 9.63
N ALA A 7 -41.20 -0.26 10.34
CA ALA A 7 -40.99 1.09 9.79
C ALA A 7 -39.52 1.32 9.38
N VAL A 8 -38.56 0.92 10.23
CA VAL A 8 -37.12 1.01 9.92
C VAL A 8 -36.75 0.13 8.73
N GLN A 9 -37.23 -1.13 8.70
CA GLN A 9 -36.97 -2.04 7.57
C GLN A 9 -37.50 -1.48 6.25
N SER A 10 -38.68 -0.86 6.26
CA SER A 10 -39.26 -0.23 5.08
C SER A 10 -38.42 0.95 4.59
N GLN A 11 -37.89 1.77 5.51
CA GLN A 11 -37.01 2.89 5.17
C GLN A 11 -35.64 2.42 4.66
N LEU A 12 -35.06 1.37 5.25
CA LEU A 12 -33.82 0.75 4.75
C LEU A 12 -34.01 0.24 3.32
N GLN A 13 -35.15 -0.42 3.03
CA GLN A 13 -35.45 -0.92 1.70
C GLN A 13 -35.57 0.20 0.66
N GLN A 14 -36.12 1.36 1.03
CA GLN A 14 -36.14 2.54 0.16
C GLN A 14 -34.74 3.07 -0.18
N LEU A 15 -33.76 2.83 0.68
CA LEU A 15 -32.34 3.17 0.45
C LEU A 15 -31.55 2.04 -0.24
N GLY A 16 -32.22 0.94 -0.62
CA GLY A 16 -31.55 -0.24 -1.19
C GLY A 16 -30.76 -1.06 -0.16
N LEU A 17 -30.99 -0.84 1.14
CA LEU A 17 -30.37 -1.57 2.23
C LEU A 17 -31.30 -2.69 2.74
N ALA A 18 -30.72 -3.73 3.30
CA ALA A 18 -31.45 -4.86 3.90
C ALA A 18 -31.05 -5.05 5.37
N GLY A 19 -31.92 -5.69 6.14
CA GLY A 19 -31.57 -6.21 7.45
C GLY A 19 -30.65 -7.43 7.34
N PRO A 20 -29.99 -7.82 8.45
CA PRO A 20 -29.14 -9.00 8.48
C PRO A 20 -29.94 -10.27 8.20
N LYS A 21 -29.31 -11.21 7.49
CA LYS A 21 -29.83 -12.55 7.18
C LYS A 21 -28.92 -13.60 7.79
N MET A 22 -29.43 -14.82 7.91
CA MET A 22 -28.57 -15.95 8.29
C MET A 22 -27.45 -16.12 7.26
N GLY A 23 -26.24 -16.33 7.77
CA GLY A 23 -25.02 -16.44 6.97
C GLY A 23 -24.31 -15.11 6.74
N ASP A 24 -24.84 -13.99 7.24
CA ASP A 24 -24.19 -12.67 7.10
C ASP A 24 -23.12 -12.40 8.17
N ASP A 25 -22.88 -13.29 9.16
CA ASP A 25 -21.81 -13.13 10.17
C ASP A 25 -20.41 -13.41 9.58
N VAL A 26 -20.04 -12.58 8.61
CA VAL A 26 -18.74 -12.57 7.93
C VAL A 26 -18.02 -11.28 8.29
N VAL A 27 -16.90 -11.38 8.99
CA VAL A 27 -16.06 -10.23 9.36
C VAL A 27 -14.76 -10.27 8.60
N ALA A 28 -14.39 -9.17 7.96
CA ALA A 28 -13.15 -9.01 7.24
C ALA A 28 -12.36 -7.80 7.71
N CYS A 29 -11.03 -7.89 7.67
CA CYS A 29 -10.18 -6.71 7.73
C CYS A 29 -10.14 -6.02 6.36
N SER A 30 -9.41 -4.92 6.24
CA SER A 30 -9.22 -4.25 4.94
C SER A 30 -8.50 -5.13 3.92
N GLY A 31 -7.51 -5.93 4.34
CA GLY A 31 -6.68 -6.69 3.39
C GLY A 31 -6.04 -5.75 2.36
N THR A 32 -5.82 -6.23 1.14
CA THR A 32 -5.20 -5.43 0.07
C THR A 32 -6.01 -4.21 -0.37
N SER A 33 -7.24 -4.01 0.12
CA SER A 33 -8.03 -2.82 -0.24
C SER A 33 -7.37 -1.53 0.26
N THR A 34 -6.76 -1.56 1.45
CA THR A 34 -6.09 -0.40 2.05
C THR A 34 -4.92 -0.75 2.99
N CYS A 35 -4.77 -2.01 3.42
CA CYS A 35 -3.72 -2.40 4.36
C CYS A 35 -2.39 -2.65 3.64
N ARG A 36 -1.31 -2.04 4.13
CA ARG A 36 0.04 -2.22 3.60
C ARG A 36 0.61 -3.63 3.80
N LEU A 37 0.11 -4.36 4.81
CA LEU A 37 0.44 -5.78 5.05
C LEU A 37 -0.58 -6.75 4.44
N GLY A 38 -1.61 -6.23 3.76
CA GLY A 38 -2.60 -7.08 3.14
C GLY A 38 -1.95 -7.95 2.07
N ILE A 39 -2.05 -9.27 2.21
CA ILE A 39 -1.62 -10.21 1.18
C ILE A 39 -2.79 -10.46 0.24
N THR A 40 -3.99 -10.74 0.77
CA THR A 40 -5.22 -10.97 -0.02
C THR A 40 -6.29 -9.91 0.25
N SER A 41 -7.26 -9.77 -0.65
CA SER A 41 -8.42 -8.88 -0.53
C SER A 41 -9.52 -9.50 0.33
N SER A 42 -9.41 -9.30 1.65
CA SER A 42 -10.40 -9.80 2.60
C SER A 42 -11.82 -9.28 2.37
N ARG A 43 -11.96 -8.02 1.90
CA ARG A 43 -13.29 -7.44 1.65
C ARG A 43 -14.00 -8.09 0.47
N LEU A 44 -13.28 -8.37 -0.61
CA LEU A 44 -13.84 -9.09 -1.77
C LEU A 44 -14.17 -10.53 -1.40
N ALA A 45 -13.31 -11.19 -0.62
CA ALA A 45 -13.60 -12.50 -0.04
C ALA A 45 -14.86 -12.49 0.83
N ALA A 46 -14.99 -11.56 1.77
CA ALA A 46 -16.18 -11.49 2.62
C ALA A 46 -17.48 -11.25 1.84
N GLN A 47 -17.44 -10.46 0.76
CA GLN A 47 -18.62 -10.25 -0.10
C GLN A 47 -19.08 -11.51 -0.84
N ALA A 48 -18.16 -12.46 -1.08
CA ALA A 48 -18.44 -13.70 -1.80
C ALA A 48 -18.74 -14.89 -0.86
N LEU A 49 -18.58 -14.70 0.45
CA LEU A 49 -18.78 -15.73 1.46
C LEU A 49 -20.11 -15.54 2.18
N ASN A 50 -20.70 -16.64 2.64
CA ASN A 50 -21.93 -16.69 3.41
C ASN A 50 -21.81 -17.88 4.35
N GLY A 51 -22.20 -17.72 5.62
CA GLY A 51 -22.12 -18.77 6.67
C GLY A 51 -23.28 -19.78 6.66
N GLY A 52 -24.09 -19.79 5.60
CA GLY A 52 -25.20 -20.69 5.38
C GLY A 52 -26.35 -20.59 6.40
N ASP A 53 -27.23 -21.60 6.37
CA ASP A 53 -28.43 -21.67 7.22
C ASP A 53 -28.14 -21.83 8.72
N HIS A 54 -26.88 -22.01 9.10
CA HIS A 54 -26.45 -22.18 10.48
C HIS A 54 -25.73 -20.95 11.02
N ASP A 55 -25.64 -19.89 10.22
CA ASP A 55 -25.02 -18.60 10.56
C ASP A 55 -23.59 -18.76 11.10
N LEU A 56 -22.78 -19.58 10.40
CA LEU A 56 -21.40 -19.83 10.79
C LEU A 56 -20.59 -18.53 10.79
N ARG A 57 -19.82 -18.29 11.85
CA ARG A 57 -19.00 -17.09 12.00
C ARG A 57 -17.75 -17.21 11.13
N ILE A 58 -17.76 -16.53 10.00
CA ILE A 58 -16.62 -16.49 9.08
C ILE A 58 -15.76 -15.26 9.41
N ARG A 59 -14.43 -15.46 9.46
CA ARG A 59 -13.46 -14.44 9.87
C ARG A 59 -12.31 -14.38 8.86
N VAL A 60 -12.20 -13.30 8.09
CA VAL A 60 -11.31 -13.18 6.93
C VAL A 60 -10.24 -12.12 7.15
N SER A 61 -9.01 -12.55 7.44
CA SER A 61 -7.84 -11.67 7.51
C SER A 61 -7.01 -11.71 6.24
N GLY A 62 -6.50 -10.56 5.83
CA GLY A 62 -5.69 -10.44 4.62
C GLY A 62 -4.27 -10.94 4.81
N CYS A 63 -3.84 -11.18 6.05
CA CYS A 63 -2.53 -11.69 6.46
C CYS A 63 -2.64 -12.37 7.85
N HIS A 64 -1.53 -12.94 8.33
CA HIS A 64 -1.43 -13.67 9.60
C HIS A 64 -1.69 -12.83 10.86
N ASN A 65 -1.75 -11.50 10.78
CA ASN A 65 -1.92 -10.62 11.96
C ASN A 65 -3.32 -10.66 12.60
N SER A 66 -4.27 -11.40 12.03
CA SER A 66 -5.54 -11.73 12.69
C SER A 66 -6.42 -10.52 13.09
N CYS A 67 -6.40 -9.42 12.34
CA CYS A 67 -7.28 -8.26 12.59
C CYS A 67 -8.78 -8.60 12.55
N ALA A 68 -9.19 -9.58 11.74
CA ALA A 68 -10.57 -10.10 11.71
C ALA A 68 -10.81 -11.24 12.74
N GLN A 69 -9.83 -11.54 13.59
CA GLN A 69 -9.91 -12.59 14.61
C GLN A 69 -10.16 -14.00 14.05
N HIS A 70 -9.43 -14.40 12.99
CA HIS A 70 -9.65 -15.69 12.32
C HIS A 70 -9.45 -16.92 13.22
N HIS A 71 -8.65 -16.84 14.27
CA HIS A 71 -8.45 -17.96 15.19
C HIS A 71 -9.65 -18.28 16.10
N VAL A 72 -10.66 -17.41 16.18
CA VAL A 72 -11.82 -17.57 17.08
C VAL A 72 -13.18 -17.59 16.36
N GLY A 73 -13.16 -17.61 15.02
CA GLY A 73 -14.33 -17.88 14.20
C GLY A 73 -14.59 -19.38 14.03
N ASP A 74 -15.80 -19.72 13.56
CA ASP A 74 -16.11 -21.09 13.17
C ASP A 74 -15.27 -21.49 11.96
N ILE A 75 -15.16 -20.58 10.98
CA ILE A 75 -14.24 -20.70 9.85
C ILE A 75 -13.40 -19.41 9.74
N GLY A 76 -12.13 -19.52 10.09
CA GLY A 76 -11.15 -18.47 9.95
C GLY A 76 -10.30 -18.64 8.70
N LEU A 77 -9.97 -17.52 8.05
CA LEU A 77 -9.14 -17.45 6.87
C LEU A 77 -8.04 -16.41 7.08
N HIS A 78 -6.79 -16.73 6.77
CA HIS A 78 -5.74 -15.72 6.65
C HIS A 78 -5.00 -15.81 5.32
N GLY A 79 -4.77 -14.65 4.70
CA GLY A 79 -4.13 -14.56 3.39
C GLY A 79 -2.65 -14.93 3.40
N GLU A 80 -2.22 -15.65 2.37
CA GLU A 80 -0.84 -16.05 2.11
C GLU A 80 -0.53 -16.03 0.61
N GLY A 81 0.75 -15.96 0.24
CA GLY A 81 1.20 -16.06 -1.14
C GLY A 81 2.15 -17.24 -1.30
N LYS A 82 1.85 -18.18 -2.20
CA LYS A 82 2.71 -19.34 -2.46
C LYS A 82 3.29 -19.28 -3.86
N ARG A 83 4.58 -19.60 -3.98
CA ARG A 83 5.22 -19.76 -5.29
C ARG A 83 5.13 -21.21 -5.75
N LEU A 84 4.35 -21.45 -6.80
CA LEU A 84 4.11 -22.77 -7.38
C LEU A 84 4.22 -22.68 -8.91
N PHE A 85 4.92 -23.63 -9.54
CA PHE A 85 5.12 -23.67 -11.00
C PHE A 85 5.62 -22.33 -11.58
N GLY A 86 6.55 -21.66 -10.86
CA GLY A 86 7.10 -20.36 -11.24
C GLY A 86 6.16 -19.15 -11.05
N ARG A 87 4.92 -19.36 -10.64
CA ARG A 87 3.90 -18.32 -10.43
C ARG A 87 3.66 -18.07 -8.94
N LEU A 88 3.31 -16.84 -8.59
CA LEU A 88 2.83 -16.51 -7.26
C LEU A 88 1.30 -16.66 -7.25
N ILE A 89 0.79 -17.52 -6.36
CA ILE A 89 -0.62 -17.87 -6.25
C ILE A 89 -1.12 -17.47 -4.85
N PRO A 90 -2.17 -16.63 -4.75
CA PRO A 90 -2.75 -16.26 -3.48
C PRO A 90 -3.52 -17.44 -2.87
N HIS A 91 -3.35 -17.63 -1.57
CA HIS A 91 -4.01 -18.66 -0.77
C HIS A 91 -4.65 -18.06 0.46
N TYR A 92 -5.62 -18.79 1.01
CA TYR A 92 -6.05 -18.67 2.40
C TYR A 92 -5.62 -19.92 3.16
N ALA A 93 -4.92 -19.75 4.27
CA ALA A 93 -4.79 -20.80 5.27
C ALA A 93 -6.07 -20.83 6.12
N LEU A 94 -6.67 -22.01 6.23
CA LEU A 94 -7.92 -22.19 6.98
C LEU A 94 -7.63 -22.46 8.46
N HIS A 95 -8.54 -21.97 9.29
CA HIS A 95 -8.64 -22.23 10.73
C HIS A 95 -10.06 -22.66 11.02
N ILE A 96 -10.27 -23.81 11.65
CA ILE A 96 -11.61 -24.39 11.80
C ILE A 96 -11.93 -24.65 13.27
N GLY A 97 -13.15 -24.31 13.69
CA GLY A 97 -13.66 -24.65 15.03
C GLY A 97 -13.10 -23.77 16.15
N GLY A 98 -12.95 -22.47 15.89
CA GLY A 98 -12.58 -21.47 16.90
C GLY A 98 -13.77 -20.93 17.66
N ASN A 99 -13.59 -20.65 18.95
CA ASN A 99 -14.60 -19.99 19.76
C ASN A 99 -13.94 -19.18 20.88
N GLY A 100 -14.15 -17.86 20.89
CA GLY A 100 -13.62 -16.93 21.89
C GLY A 100 -14.46 -16.80 23.17
N CYS A 101 -15.61 -17.48 23.26
CA CYS A 101 -16.48 -17.43 24.44
C CYS A 101 -16.00 -18.38 25.56
N GLY A 102 -16.58 -18.25 26.76
CA GLY A 102 -16.27 -19.13 27.89
C GLY A 102 -16.50 -20.60 27.57
N GLY A 103 -15.45 -21.43 27.75
CA GLY A 103 -15.46 -22.85 27.36
C GLY A 103 -15.10 -23.12 25.89
N GLY A 104 -14.77 -22.06 25.13
CA GLY A 104 -14.22 -22.15 23.79
C GLY A 104 -12.70 -22.37 23.78
N ALA A 105 -12.15 -22.44 22.57
CA ALA A 105 -10.72 -22.54 22.32
C ALA A 105 -10.40 -21.98 20.93
N VAL A 106 -9.13 -21.68 20.69
CA VAL A 106 -8.67 -21.32 19.34
C VAL A 106 -8.91 -22.46 18.35
N ALA A 107 -9.12 -22.08 17.11
CA ALA A 107 -9.35 -22.95 15.97
C ALA A 107 -8.15 -23.88 15.72
N VAL A 108 -8.41 -25.00 15.05
CA VAL A 108 -7.38 -25.92 14.56
C VAL A 108 -6.99 -25.57 13.12
N ASN A 109 -5.72 -25.77 12.78
CA ASN A 109 -5.23 -25.49 11.42
C ASN A 109 -5.88 -26.46 10.41
N GLY A 110 -6.48 -25.88 9.38
CA GLY A 110 -7.00 -26.57 8.20
C GLY A 110 -6.00 -26.57 7.05
N PRO A 111 -6.42 -27.02 5.85
CA PRO A 111 -5.61 -26.95 4.65
C PRO A 111 -5.51 -25.51 4.12
N GLU A 112 -4.53 -25.29 3.26
CA GLU A 112 -4.41 -24.03 2.51
C GLU A 112 -5.14 -24.15 1.17
N ILE A 113 -5.94 -23.16 0.84
CA ILE A 113 -6.82 -23.17 -0.33
C ILE A 113 -6.54 -21.93 -1.20
N PRO A 114 -6.35 -22.08 -2.52
CA PRO A 114 -6.26 -20.95 -3.43
C PRO A 114 -7.44 -20.01 -3.27
N THR A 115 -7.24 -18.68 -3.29
CA THR A 115 -8.32 -17.75 -2.97
C THR A 115 -9.52 -17.88 -3.91
N GLN A 116 -9.32 -18.24 -5.18
CA GLN A 116 -10.42 -18.51 -6.12
C GLN A 116 -11.28 -19.73 -5.79
N ARG A 117 -10.77 -20.67 -4.98
CA ARG A 117 -11.49 -21.88 -4.57
C ARG A 117 -12.12 -21.75 -3.19
N ILE A 118 -11.97 -20.60 -2.53
CA ILE A 118 -12.38 -20.46 -1.13
C ILE A 118 -13.90 -20.54 -0.93
N VAL A 119 -14.68 -19.98 -1.85
CA VAL A 119 -16.15 -20.04 -1.80
C VAL A 119 -16.62 -21.49 -1.85
N ALA A 120 -16.02 -22.31 -2.72
CA ALA A 120 -16.32 -23.73 -2.82
C ALA A 120 -15.89 -24.51 -1.55
N ALA A 121 -14.75 -24.14 -0.95
CA ALA A 121 -14.26 -24.78 0.27
C ALA A 121 -15.19 -24.51 1.47
N VAL A 122 -15.62 -23.25 1.66
CA VAL A 122 -16.56 -22.88 2.73
C VAL A 122 -17.90 -23.58 2.55
N ALA A 123 -18.47 -23.54 1.34
CA ALA A 123 -19.72 -24.25 1.04
C ALA A 123 -19.63 -25.76 1.30
N ARG A 124 -18.47 -26.37 1.06
CA ARG A 124 -18.27 -27.81 1.32
C ARG A 124 -18.19 -28.13 2.81
N ILE A 125 -17.55 -27.26 3.61
CA ILE A 125 -17.53 -27.40 5.08
C ILE A 125 -18.96 -27.29 5.62
N GLU A 126 -19.74 -26.32 5.14
CA GLU A 126 -21.14 -26.14 5.52
C GLU A 126 -22.00 -27.35 5.18
N GLN A 127 -21.86 -27.89 3.97
CA GLN A 127 -22.57 -29.08 3.54
C GLN A 127 -22.21 -30.29 4.41
N ALA A 128 -20.92 -30.46 4.74
CA ALA A 128 -20.47 -31.54 5.61
C ALA A 128 -21.04 -31.42 7.03
N PHE A 129 -21.09 -30.20 7.57
CA PHE A 129 -21.70 -29.93 8.87
C PHE A 129 -23.22 -30.17 8.86
N ALA A 130 -23.93 -29.70 7.82
CA ALA A 130 -25.36 -29.91 7.68
C ALA A 130 -25.71 -31.40 7.54
N ALA A 131 -24.90 -32.17 6.80
CA ALA A 131 -25.10 -33.61 6.61
C ALA A 131 -24.96 -34.43 7.90
N ASP A 132 -24.14 -33.98 8.86
CA ASP A 132 -23.97 -34.61 10.18
C ASP A 132 -24.98 -34.12 11.23
N GLY A 133 -26.12 -33.56 10.77
CA GLY A 133 -27.24 -33.13 11.62
C GLY A 133 -27.09 -31.73 12.21
N GLY A 134 -26.39 -30.83 11.52
CA GLY A 134 -25.93 -29.50 11.96
C GLY A 134 -26.88 -28.65 12.83
N GLY A 135 -28.20 -28.83 12.73
CA GLY A 135 -29.18 -28.11 13.58
C GLY A 135 -29.20 -28.51 15.07
N GLN A 136 -28.62 -29.66 15.48
CA GLN A 136 -28.58 -30.08 16.88
C GLN A 136 -27.17 -30.02 17.52
N ARG A 137 -26.13 -29.78 16.74
CA ARG A 137 -24.73 -29.77 17.20
C ARG A 137 -24.12 -28.39 16.95
N ASP A 138 -23.51 -27.83 17.99
CA ASP A 138 -22.66 -26.64 17.87
C ASP A 138 -21.46 -26.92 16.95
N PHE A 139 -21.20 -26.06 15.97
CA PHE A 139 -20.12 -26.22 14.96
C PHE A 139 -18.76 -26.39 15.64
N PHE A 140 -18.51 -25.66 16.72
CA PHE A 140 -17.28 -25.76 17.50
C PHE A 140 -17.04 -27.18 18.04
N ARG A 141 -18.10 -27.84 18.53
CA ARG A 141 -18.01 -29.22 19.04
C ARG A 141 -17.90 -30.23 17.90
N TRP A 142 -18.67 -30.03 16.85
CA TRP A 142 -18.68 -30.90 15.67
C TRP A 142 -17.30 -30.96 15.01
N SER A 143 -16.70 -29.80 14.73
CA SER A 143 -15.40 -29.69 14.06
C SER A 143 -14.26 -30.35 14.87
N ARG A 144 -14.30 -30.26 16.20
CA ARG A 144 -13.32 -30.88 17.10
C ARG A 144 -13.53 -32.37 17.35
N ALA A 145 -14.71 -32.90 17.06
CA ALA A 145 -15.00 -34.33 17.15
C ALA A 145 -14.51 -35.11 15.92
N GLN A 146 -14.11 -34.41 14.85
CA GLN A 146 -13.60 -35.02 13.64
C GLN A 146 -12.24 -35.68 13.86
N GLN A 147 -11.95 -36.70 13.05
CA GLN A 147 -10.64 -37.36 13.07
C GLN A 147 -9.53 -36.41 12.59
N PRO A 148 -8.29 -36.56 13.08
CA PRO A 148 -7.15 -35.82 12.53
C PRO A 148 -7.04 -36.02 11.01
N GLY A 149 -6.83 -34.95 10.25
CA GLY A 149 -6.75 -35.02 8.79
C GLY A 149 -8.08 -34.87 8.06
N TYR A 150 -9.22 -34.86 8.76
CA TYR A 150 -10.55 -34.80 8.14
C TYR A 150 -10.71 -33.65 7.16
N PHE A 151 -10.34 -32.42 7.56
CA PHE A 151 -10.49 -31.25 6.70
C PHE A 151 -9.49 -31.23 5.54
N GLN A 152 -8.30 -31.84 5.72
CA GLN A 152 -7.34 -32.03 4.64
C GLN A 152 -7.88 -32.98 3.58
N GLU A 153 -8.58 -34.05 3.98
CA GLU A 153 -9.23 -34.98 3.05
C GLU A 153 -10.44 -34.34 2.38
N LEU A 154 -11.31 -33.68 3.14
CA LEU A 154 -12.54 -33.03 2.66
C LEU A 154 -12.27 -31.97 1.56
N LEU A 155 -11.15 -31.27 1.66
CA LEU A 155 -10.75 -30.18 0.76
C LEU A 155 -9.52 -30.52 -0.08
N GLY A 156 -9.14 -31.79 -0.15
CA GLY A 156 -7.92 -32.24 -0.81
C GLY A 156 -7.85 -31.88 -2.29
N ASP A 157 -8.95 -32.06 -3.02
CA ASP A 157 -9.11 -31.65 -4.43
C ASP A 157 -9.02 -30.13 -4.63
N LEU A 158 -9.52 -29.35 -3.66
CA LEU A 158 -9.49 -27.88 -3.74
C LEU A 158 -8.11 -27.31 -3.41
N SER A 159 -7.39 -27.94 -2.47
CA SER A 159 -6.02 -27.55 -2.10
C SER A 159 -4.97 -27.96 -3.13
N ASN A 160 -5.19 -29.07 -3.84
CA ASN A 160 -4.24 -29.56 -4.83
C ASN A 160 -4.22 -28.69 -6.10
N ILE A 161 -3.04 -28.23 -6.49
CA ILE A 161 -2.85 -27.40 -7.69
C ILE A 161 -2.00 -28.15 -8.70
N ARG A 162 -2.55 -28.33 -9.90
CA ARG A 162 -1.83 -28.85 -11.05
C ARG A 162 -1.24 -27.70 -11.86
N GLU A 163 -0.17 -27.95 -12.60
CA GLU A 163 0.50 -26.92 -13.40
C GLU A 163 -0.45 -26.23 -14.40
N GLU A 164 -1.38 -26.98 -14.99
CA GLU A 164 -2.41 -26.46 -15.90
C GLU A 164 -3.39 -25.48 -15.23
N ASP A 165 -3.64 -25.63 -13.92
CA ASP A 165 -4.57 -24.78 -13.16
C ASP A 165 -3.86 -23.50 -12.65
N ALA A 166 -2.52 -23.51 -12.58
CA ALA A 166 -1.73 -22.47 -11.91
C ALA A 166 -1.94 -21.06 -12.49
N ALA A 167 -2.12 -20.95 -13.81
CA ALA A 167 -2.35 -19.67 -14.47
C ALA A 167 -3.74 -19.09 -14.12
N ALA A 168 -4.76 -19.93 -14.02
CA ALA A 168 -6.12 -19.51 -13.66
C ALA A 168 -6.17 -19.04 -12.20
N LEU A 169 -5.46 -19.73 -11.30
CA LEU A 169 -5.44 -19.44 -9.87
C LEU A 169 -4.54 -18.26 -9.47
N ALA A 170 -3.71 -17.74 -10.38
CA ALA A 170 -2.77 -16.66 -10.10
C ALA A 170 -3.41 -15.27 -9.95
N LYS A 171 -4.72 -15.17 -9.75
CA LYS A 171 -5.42 -13.92 -9.43
C LYS A 171 -6.12 -14.05 -8.09
N ASP A 172 -6.14 -12.96 -7.34
CA ASP A 172 -6.89 -12.92 -6.10
C ASP A 172 -8.41 -12.94 -6.35
N LEU A 173 -9.20 -13.32 -5.35
CA LEU A 173 -10.65 -13.43 -5.51
C LEU A 173 -11.27 -12.07 -5.85
N GLY A 174 -11.97 -12.01 -6.99
CA GLY A 174 -12.58 -10.78 -7.50
C GLY A 174 -11.59 -9.75 -8.08
N GLY A 175 -10.29 -10.05 -8.08
CA GLY A 175 -9.26 -9.18 -8.64
C GLY A 175 -9.09 -9.37 -10.15
N PRO A 176 -9.08 -8.29 -10.97
CA PRO A 176 -8.90 -8.42 -12.41
C PRO A 176 -7.45 -8.76 -12.81
N THR A 177 -6.49 -8.37 -11.98
CA THR A 177 -5.04 -8.43 -12.24
C THR A 177 -4.39 -9.69 -11.67
N PRO A 178 -3.26 -10.14 -12.26
CA PRO A 178 -2.41 -11.16 -11.65
C PRO A 178 -1.97 -10.73 -10.26
N PHE A 179 -1.97 -11.71 -9.35
CA PHE A 179 -1.58 -11.55 -7.97
C PHE A 179 -0.12 -11.08 -7.86
N LYS A 180 0.08 -10.03 -7.07
CA LYS A 180 1.38 -9.49 -6.72
C LYS A 180 1.35 -9.16 -5.24
N VAL A 181 2.41 -9.50 -4.51
CA VAL A 181 2.64 -8.91 -3.19
C VAL A 181 3.08 -7.49 -3.44
N LEU A 182 2.20 -6.53 -3.17
CA LEU A 182 2.57 -5.12 -3.19
C LEU A 182 3.31 -4.83 -1.88
N GLN A 183 4.61 -4.52 -1.97
CA GLN A 183 5.35 -3.96 -0.83
C GLN A 183 4.95 -2.49 -0.69
N LEU A 184 3.88 -2.23 0.05
CA LEU A 184 3.44 -0.88 0.37
C LEU A 184 4.12 -0.32 1.63
N GLY A 185 5.31 -0.85 1.98
CA GLY A 185 6.02 -0.58 3.23
C GLY A 185 5.53 -1.43 4.41
N GLY A 186 6.00 -1.10 5.63
CA GLY A 186 5.52 -1.73 6.86
C GLY A 186 4.04 -1.42 7.12
N GLY A 187 3.31 -2.36 7.71
CA GLY A 187 1.96 -2.08 8.18
C GLY A 187 1.94 -1.15 9.37
N GLU A 188 0.74 -0.65 9.67
CA GLU A 188 0.43 0.05 10.93
C GLU A 188 0.64 -0.85 12.18
N CYS A 189 0.96 -2.13 11.98
CA CYS A 189 1.33 -3.08 13.04
C CYS A 189 2.76 -3.64 12.87
N ALA A 190 3.54 -3.10 11.94
CA ALA A 190 4.97 -3.39 11.86
C ALA A 190 5.67 -2.69 13.03
N GLY A 191 6.82 -3.20 13.49
CA GLY A 191 7.42 -2.77 14.76
C GLY A 191 7.49 -1.25 14.90
N ALA A 192 7.34 -0.72 16.12
CA ALA A 192 7.23 0.73 16.40
C ALA A 192 8.31 1.60 15.70
N ALA A 193 9.47 1.01 15.43
CA ALA A 193 10.55 1.59 14.63
C ALA A 193 10.16 1.90 13.17
N GLN A 194 9.55 0.94 12.49
CA GLN A 194 9.18 1.07 11.07
C GLN A 194 8.04 2.06 10.88
N GLU A 195 7.06 2.05 11.80
CA GLU A 195 5.94 3.00 11.76
C GLU A 195 6.44 4.44 11.94
N LEU A 196 7.26 4.71 12.96
CA LEU A 196 7.78 6.05 13.23
C LEU A 196 8.62 6.57 12.05
N ILE A 197 9.60 5.78 11.59
CA ILE A 197 10.50 6.22 10.54
C ILE A 197 9.73 6.40 9.22
N SER A 198 8.87 5.45 8.84
CA SER A 198 8.08 5.56 7.61
C SER A 198 7.12 6.75 7.65
N SER A 199 6.50 7.03 8.81
CA SER A 199 5.62 8.19 8.98
C SER A 199 6.39 9.49 8.79
N ASN A 200 7.53 9.63 9.48
CA ASN A 200 8.36 10.84 9.40
C ASN A 200 8.85 11.12 7.96
N PHE A 201 9.32 10.09 7.24
CA PHE A 201 9.76 10.25 5.84
C PHE A 201 8.59 10.57 4.89
N SER A 202 7.42 9.98 5.13
CA SER A 202 6.20 10.30 4.39
C SER A 202 5.78 11.76 4.63
N GLU A 203 5.75 12.23 5.88
CA GLU A 203 5.45 13.63 6.21
C GLU A 203 6.49 14.58 5.61
N ALA A 204 7.79 14.24 5.69
CA ALA A 204 8.84 15.02 5.05
C ALA A 204 8.66 15.13 3.53
N ALA A 205 8.15 14.09 2.86
CA ALA A 205 7.82 14.16 1.43
C ALA A 205 6.67 15.12 1.12
N HIS A 206 5.67 15.22 2.01
CA HIS A 206 4.60 16.22 1.89
C HIS A 206 5.15 17.63 2.11
N GLU A 207 5.98 17.83 3.13
CA GLU A 207 6.64 19.12 3.39
C GLU A 207 7.51 19.58 2.20
N ARG A 208 8.23 18.67 1.53
CA ARG A 208 8.95 19.00 0.29
C ARG A 208 8.01 19.48 -0.81
N SER A 209 6.87 18.82 -0.97
CA SER A 209 5.86 19.24 -1.95
C SER A 209 5.29 20.63 -1.64
N TYR A 210 5.09 20.96 -0.35
CA TYR A 210 4.66 22.28 0.08
C TYR A 210 5.75 23.34 -0.08
N ARG A 211 7.00 23.03 0.28
CA ARG A 211 8.17 23.89 0.04
C ARG A 211 8.20 24.35 -1.42
N ASP A 212 8.14 23.40 -2.35
CA ASP A 212 8.23 23.70 -3.78
C ASP A 212 7.04 24.56 -4.25
N ALA A 213 5.84 24.26 -3.76
CA ALA A 213 4.64 25.06 -4.04
C ALA A 213 4.72 26.50 -3.46
N PHE A 214 5.28 26.68 -2.27
CA PHE A 214 5.42 27.97 -1.62
C PHE A 214 6.48 28.85 -2.30
N ILE A 215 7.58 28.26 -2.79
CA ILE A 215 8.57 28.98 -3.58
C ILE A 215 7.95 29.55 -4.87
N LEU A 216 7.14 28.75 -5.58
CA LEU A 216 6.43 29.23 -6.78
C LEU A 216 5.48 30.39 -6.47
N GLN A 217 4.90 30.41 -5.27
CA GLN A 217 4.00 31.47 -4.79
C GLN A 217 4.75 32.66 -4.16
N ARG A 218 6.09 32.61 -4.08
CA ARG A 218 6.94 33.60 -3.39
C ARG A 218 6.62 33.74 -1.89
N CYS A 219 6.10 32.68 -1.29
CA CYS A 219 5.85 32.54 0.14
C CYS A 219 7.11 31.98 0.83
N PHE A 220 8.16 32.82 0.90
CA PHE A 220 9.50 32.36 1.29
C PHE A 220 9.61 31.91 2.74
N ASP A 221 8.91 32.57 3.67
CA ASP A 221 8.90 32.18 5.08
C ASP A 221 8.29 30.79 5.27
N GLN A 222 7.17 30.51 4.61
CA GLN A 222 6.54 29.19 4.65
C GLN A 222 7.41 28.11 3.99
N ALA A 223 8.11 28.44 2.90
CA ALA A 223 9.05 27.50 2.28
C ALA A 223 10.22 27.15 3.22
N LEU A 224 10.73 28.11 3.99
CA LEU A 224 11.75 27.88 5.01
C LEU A 224 11.22 27.06 6.18
N GLU A 225 9.98 27.29 6.61
CA GLU A 225 9.31 26.46 7.62
C GLU A 225 9.23 24.99 7.17
N CYS A 226 8.80 24.72 5.94
CA CYS A 226 8.80 23.36 5.39
C CYS A 226 10.20 22.73 5.42
N CYS A 227 11.26 23.48 5.08
CA CYS A 227 12.64 23.00 5.18
C CYS A 227 13.04 22.61 6.62
N GLU A 228 12.66 23.41 7.61
CA GLU A 228 12.89 23.10 9.02
C GLU A 228 12.13 21.85 9.48
N GLU A 229 10.88 21.67 9.04
CA GLU A 229 10.07 20.49 9.33
C GLU A 229 10.67 19.22 8.73
N ILE A 230 11.10 19.25 7.46
CA ILE A 230 11.80 18.13 6.81
C ILE A 230 13.00 17.71 7.66
N CYS A 231 13.84 18.67 8.04
CA CYS A 231 15.03 18.42 8.84
C CYS A 231 14.69 17.82 10.21
N ARG A 232 13.59 18.26 10.84
CA ARG A 232 13.15 17.77 12.13
C ARG A 232 12.61 16.35 12.07
N LEU A 233 11.76 16.04 11.09
CA LEU A 233 11.15 14.71 10.91
C LEU A 233 12.22 13.66 10.59
N VAL A 234 13.09 13.95 9.63
CA VAL A 234 14.18 13.06 9.22
C VAL A 234 15.22 12.94 10.35
N GLY A 235 15.56 14.06 11.00
CA GLY A 235 16.50 14.07 12.12
C GLY A 235 16.01 13.25 13.32
N ASN A 236 14.72 13.31 13.65
CA ASN A 236 14.13 12.46 14.70
C ASN A 236 14.15 10.97 14.33
N SER A 237 14.01 10.63 13.04
CA SER A 237 14.19 9.25 12.57
C SER A 237 15.63 8.76 12.79
N LEU A 238 16.61 9.62 12.58
CA LEU A 238 18.02 9.34 12.86
C LEU A 238 18.31 9.21 14.36
N LEU A 239 17.70 10.05 15.21
CA LEU A 239 17.83 9.92 16.66
C LEU A 239 17.26 8.59 17.17
N PHE A 240 16.11 8.19 16.63
CA PHE A 240 15.45 6.96 17.00
C PHE A 240 16.32 5.73 16.71
N ILE A 241 16.92 5.62 15.53
CA ILE A 241 17.84 4.49 15.21
C ILE A 241 19.10 4.51 16.08
N CYS A 242 19.45 5.65 16.67
CA CYS A 242 20.55 5.79 17.63
C CYS A 242 20.10 5.57 19.09
N GLY A 243 18.83 5.22 19.33
CA GLY A 243 18.29 4.94 20.66
C GLY A 243 17.97 6.19 21.50
N HIS A 244 17.87 7.37 20.87
CA HIS A 244 17.53 8.62 21.55
C HIS A 244 16.03 8.94 21.40
N ASN A 245 15.48 9.69 22.36
CA ASN A 245 14.12 10.22 22.28
C ASN A 245 14.02 11.32 21.23
N ALA A 246 12.81 11.50 20.70
CA ALA A 246 12.51 12.60 19.78
C ALA A 246 12.66 13.96 20.48
N LEU A 247 13.10 14.96 19.71
CA LEU A 247 13.25 16.35 20.13
C LEU A 247 12.43 17.26 19.22
N HIS A 248 11.90 18.34 19.79
CA HIS A 248 11.14 19.34 19.04
C HIS A 248 12.03 20.44 18.44
N ASP A 249 13.13 20.75 19.12
CA ASP A 249 14.07 21.79 18.71
C ASP A 249 15.07 21.22 17.68
N LEU A 250 15.17 21.87 16.53
CA LEU A 250 16.04 21.45 15.44
C LEU A 250 17.53 21.54 15.79
N ALA A 251 17.94 22.54 16.59
CA ALA A 251 19.33 22.69 17.01
C ALA A 251 19.75 21.52 17.92
N GLY A 252 18.91 21.15 18.88
CA GLY A 252 19.12 20.03 19.78
C GLY A 252 19.16 18.68 19.06
N ILE A 253 18.38 18.50 17.98
CA ILE A 253 18.51 17.32 17.11
C ILE A 253 19.91 17.27 16.49
N GLY A 254 20.37 18.38 15.91
CA GLY A 254 21.72 18.51 15.34
C GLY A 254 22.82 18.18 16.35
N ASP A 255 22.80 18.84 17.51
CA ASP A 255 23.80 18.67 18.58
C ASP A 255 23.85 17.22 19.08
N LYS A 256 22.69 16.58 19.21
CA LYS A 256 22.59 15.21 19.70
C LYS A 256 23.10 14.19 18.68
N LEU A 257 22.80 14.39 17.39
CA LEU A 257 23.34 13.55 16.30
C LEU A 257 24.85 13.69 16.18
N VAL A 258 25.40 14.91 16.30
CA VAL A 258 26.85 15.16 16.29
C VAL A 258 27.54 14.45 17.47
N SER A 259 26.98 14.57 18.68
CA SER A 259 27.53 13.94 19.89
C SER A 259 27.56 12.41 19.77
N ASN A 260 26.49 11.80 19.24
CA ASN A 260 26.39 10.36 19.07
C ASN A 260 27.41 9.80 18.04
N ALA A 261 27.72 10.57 17.00
CA ALA A 261 28.74 10.20 16.02
C ALA A 261 30.15 10.15 16.66
N ALA A 262 30.45 11.08 17.57
CA ALA A 262 31.72 11.11 18.30
C ALA A 262 31.88 9.90 19.24
N ASP A 263 30.81 9.50 19.93
CA ASP A 263 30.84 8.40 20.92
C ASP A 263 30.89 7.01 20.27
N SER A 264 30.29 6.84 19.08
CA SER A 264 30.18 5.54 18.40
C SER A 264 31.40 5.15 17.56
N GLY A 265 32.35 6.08 17.35
CA GLY A 265 33.49 5.87 16.45
C GLY A 265 33.11 5.64 14.97
N SER A 266 31.83 5.87 14.62
CA SER A 266 31.34 5.77 13.25
C SER A 266 31.57 7.08 12.52
N VAL A 267 31.92 7.00 11.23
CA VAL A 267 32.10 8.16 10.32
C VAL A 267 30.73 8.72 9.91
N ASP A 268 29.83 8.94 10.87
CA ASP A 268 28.50 9.46 10.59
C ASP A 268 28.53 10.99 10.48
N GLU A 269 28.62 11.46 9.24
CA GLU A 269 28.62 12.89 8.93
C GLU A 269 27.19 13.49 8.96
N SER A 270 26.14 12.68 9.14
CA SER A 270 24.73 13.13 9.07
C SER A 270 24.42 14.24 10.07
N GLY A 271 24.97 14.17 11.29
CA GLY A 271 24.80 15.22 12.30
C GLY A 271 25.51 16.51 11.91
N LYS A 272 26.74 16.44 11.40
CA LYS A 272 27.50 17.62 10.95
C LYS A 272 26.86 18.30 9.75
N GLN A 273 26.37 17.50 8.80
CA GLN A 273 25.60 17.98 7.64
C GLN A 273 24.34 18.71 8.11
N LEU A 274 23.59 18.14 9.07
CA LEU A 274 22.43 18.81 9.64
C LEU A 274 22.81 20.13 10.34
N SER A 275 23.91 20.17 11.10
CA SER A 275 24.38 21.43 11.71
C SER A 275 24.74 22.51 10.66
N ALA A 276 25.31 22.12 9.53
CA ALA A 276 25.58 23.03 8.41
C ALA A 276 24.27 23.55 7.80
N ILE A 277 23.31 22.65 7.53
CA ILE A 277 21.96 22.98 7.02
C ILE A 277 21.24 23.96 7.97
N ILE A 278 21.28 23.71 9.29
CA ILE A 278 20.67 24.61 10.30
C ILE A 278 21.28 26.00 10.24
N THR A 279 22.60 26.08 10.02
CA THR A 279 23.30 27.37 9.89
C THR A 279 22.85 28.11 8.62
N ALA A 280 22.75 27.40 7.50
CA ALA A 280 22.27 27.95 6.24
C ALA A 280 20.79 28.39 6.30
N LEU A 281 19.92 27.63 6.99
CA LEU A 281 18.52 28.01 7.24
C LEU A 281 18.41 29.32 8.01
N ARG A 282 19.24 29.51 9.06
CA ARG A 282 19.28 30.76 9.82
C ARG A 282 19.71 31.95 8.95
N GLN A 283 20.72 31.75 8.09
CA GLN A 283 21.18 32.79 7.16
C GLN A 283 20.06 33.19 6.17
N GLN A 284 19.32 32.21 5.64
CA GLN A 284 18.19 32.47 4.73
C GLN A 284 17.02 33.18 5.42
N ARG A 285 16.79 32.94 6.73
CA ARG A 285 15.80 33.70 7.51
C ARG A 285 16.20 35.15 7.76
N GLU A 286 17.50 35.44 7.88
CA GLU A 286 17.99 36.81 8.07
C GLU A 286 17.96 37.61 6.75
N LEU A 287 18.40 36.98 5.66
CA LEU A 287 18.42 37.58 4.34
C LEU A 287 18.15 36.49 3.29
N PHE A 288 16.92 36.45 2.81
CA PHE A 288 16.52 35.48 1.80
C PHE A 288 17.18 35.75 0.46
N ASP A 289 17.79 34.72 -0.12
CA ASP A 289 18.37 34.72 -1.46
C ASP A 289 17.91 33.47 -2.23
N VAL A 290 17.35 33.66 -3.42
CA VAL A 290 16.76 32.57 -4.21
C VAL A 290 17.81 31.51 -4.56
N GLN A 291 19.00 31.94 -4.98
CA GLN A 291 20.07 31.02 -5.37
C GLN A 291 20.59 30.22 -4.17
N GLY A 292 20.78 30.87 -3.02
CA GLY A 292 21.14 30.23 -1.77
C GLY A 292 20.05 29.27 -1.27
N PHE A 293 18.77 29.61 -1.43
CA PHE A 293 17.66 28.73 -1.08
C PHE A 293 17.60 27.48 -1.97
N GLU A 294 17.83 27.60 -3.28
CA GLU A 294 17.90 26.45 -4.19
C GLU A 294 19.04 25.51 -3.80
N GLN A 295 20.22 26.06 -3.46
CA GLN A 295 21.35 25.27 -2.97
C GLN A 295 21.04 24.55 -1.66
N LEU A 296 20.41 25.26 -0.71
CA LEU A 296 19.98 24.71 0.57
C LEU A 296 18.94 23.60 0.40
N SER A 297 17.96 23.79 -0.47
CA SER A 297 16.93 22.79 -0.75
C SER A 297 17.54 21.51 -1.33
N ALA A 298 18.47 21.64 -2.29
CA ALA A 298 19.19 20.51 -2.85
C ALA A 298 20.09 19.82 -1.81
N GLU A 299 20.64 20.57 -0.84
CA GLU A 299 21.43 20.00 0.26
C GLU A 299 20.55 19.20 1.23
N ILE A 300 19.37 19.72 1.59
CA ILE A 300 18.39 19.01 2.42
C ILE A 300 17.92 17.72 1.74
N ASP A 301 17.68 17.76 0.43
CA ASP A 301 17.22 16.59 -0.33
C ASP A 301 18.32 15.50 -0.38
N ARG A 302 19.58 15.88 -0.64
CA ARG A 302 20.74 14.96 -0.55
C ARG A 302 20.91 14.40 0.86
N TRP A 303 20.78 15.22 1.89
CA TRP A 303 20.87 14.79 3.28
C TRP A 303 19.75 13.81 3.64
N THR A 304 18.53 14.05 3.15
CA THR A 304 17.38 13.15 3.32
C THR A 304 17.64 11.78 2.69
N ASN A 305 18.22 11.73 1.49
CA ASN A 305 18.64 10.49 0.84
C ASN A 305 19.70 9.74 1.66
N GLY A 306 20.70 10.45 2.18
CA GLY A 306 21.71 9.86 3.07
C GLY A 306 21.12 9.30 4.37
N ALA A 307 20.20 10.03 4.99
CA ALA A 307 19.51 9.62 6.20
C ALA A 307 18.65 8.36 5.96
N ALA A 308 17.93 8.30 4.83
CA ALA A 308 17.14 7.14 4.45
C ALA A 308 18.00 5.89 4.32
N GLN A 309 19.13 5.97 3.60
CA GLN A 309 20.06 4.85 3.45
C GLN A 309 20.52 4.31 4.81
N ARG A 310 20.72 5.20 5.79
CA ARG A 310 21.12 4.81 7.14
C ARG A 310 19.99 4.10 7.88
N CYS A 311 18.77 4.63 7.83
CA CYS A 311 17.58 3.99 8.41
C CYS A 311 17.34 2.60 7.80
N GLN A 312 17.46 2.45 6.47
CA GLN A 312 17.28 1.17 5.78
C GLN A 312 18.42 0.16 6.02
N ARG A 313 19.63 0.63 6.34
CA ARG A 313 20.71 -0.25 6.82
C ARG A 313 20.47 -0.75 8.24
N ALA A 314 19.86 0.08 9.09
CA ALA A 314 19.49 -0.31 10.45
C ALA A 314 18.30 -1.29 10.46
N ASP A 315 17.38 -1.16 9.50
CA ASP A 315 16.25 -2.06 9.30
C ASP A 315 16.09 -2.43 7.82
N GLY A 316 16.54 -3.63 7.44
CA GLY A 316 16.48 -4.10 6.05
C GLY A 316 15.08 -4.38 5.51
N GLN A 317 14.03 -4.32 6.34
CA GLN A 317 12.64 -4.40 5.91
C GLN A 317 12.01 -3.02 5.67
N LEU A 318 12.69 -1.94 6.07
CA LEU A 318 12.23 -0.58 5.87
C LEU A 318 12.39 -0.17 4.39
N ASP A 319 11.28 0.10 3.73
CA ASP A 319 11.25 0.64 2.37
C ASP A 319 10.77 2.09 2.38
N LEU A 320 11.67 3.00 2.02
CA LEU A 320 11.41 4.44 1.92
C LEU A 320 11.35 4.94 0.48
N SER A 321 11.53 4.06 -0.52
CA SER A 321 11.77 4.43 -1.93
C SER A 321 10.75 5.43 -2.50
N HIS A 322 9.46 5.29 -2.15
CA HIS A 322 8.39 6.18 -2.59
C HIS A 322 8.35 7.56 -1.91
N THR A 323 9.19 7.76 -0.89
CA THR A 323 9.23 8.98 -0.06
C THR A 323 10.55 9.73 -0.17
N LEU A 324 11.45 9.31 -1.07
CA LEU A 324 12.77 9.92 -1.24
C LEU A 324 12.75 11.03 -2.30
N PRO A 325 13.55 12.10 -2.13
CA PRO A 325 13.85 13.03 -3.21
C PRO A 325 14.51 12.33 -4.40
N ASP A 326 14.14 12.76 -5.62
CA ASP A 326 14.77 12.26 -6.85
C ASP A 326 16.26 12.67 -6.89
N ASP A 327 17.15 11.70 -7.05
CA ASP A 327 18.59 11.96 -7.24
C ASP A 327 18.82 12.49 -8.67
N GLN A 328 18.93 13.82 -8.78
CA GLN A 328 19.52 14.63 -9.88
C GLN A 328 18.62 15.29 -10.94
N PRO A 329 19.02 16.50 -11.42
CA PRO A 329 18.34 17.26 -12.47
C PRO A 329 18.33 16.47 -13.79
N GLN A 330 17.14 16.35 -14.38
CA GLN A 330 16.90 15.61 -15.62
C GLN A 330 17.59 16.28 -16.82
N GLN A 331 18.74 15.75 -17.25
CA GLN A 331 19.26 15.97 -18.59
C GLN A 331 19.51 14.64 -19.29
N GLY A 332 18.77 14.40 -20.38
CA GLY A 332 19.27 13.61 -21.50
C GLY A 332 18.91 12.12 -21.58
N ALA A 333 17.88 11.64 -20.88
CA ALA A 333 17.32 10.30 -21.14
C ALA A 333 15.93 10.44 -21.76
N ALA A 334 15.60 9.61 -22.76
CA ALA A 334 14.27 9.60 -23.39
C ALA A 334 13.19 9.33 -22.32
N HIS A 335 12.41 10.36 -21.99
CA HIS A 335 11.38 10.27 -20.96
C HIS A 335 10.16 9.56 -21.56
N ILE A 336 9.85 8.35 -21.09
CA ILE A 336 8.68 7.59 -21.55
C ILE A 336 7.60 7.66 -20.47
N ILE A 337 6.40 8.10 -20.84
CA ILE A 337 5.25 8.26 -19.96
C ILE A 337 4.09 7.43 -20.50
N ASP A 338 3.70 6.42 -19.75
CA ASP A 338 2.59 5.55 -20.10
C ASP A 338 1.27 6.14 -19.58
N LEU A 339 0.38 6.51 -20.51
CA LEU A 339 -0.95 7.03 -20.23
C LEU A 339 -2.06 6.04 -20.61
N SER A 340 -1.73 4.81 -21.01
CA SER A 340 -2.69 3.78 -21.46
C SER A 340 -3.68 3.34 -20.38
N ALA A 341 -3.41 3.65 -19.11
CA ALA A 341 -4.31 3.38 -17.99
C ALA A 341 -5.42 4.43 -17.83
N PHE A 342 -5.37 5.54 -18.58
CA PHE A 342 -6.37 6.60 -18.56
C PHE A 342 -7.26 6.50 -19.81
N GLY A 343 -8.34 7.28 -19.85
CA GLY A 343 -9.21 7.39 -21.02
C GLY A 343 -9.42 8.85 -21.42
N CYS A 344 -9.90 9.10 -22.64
CA CYS A 344 -10.35 10.43 -23.07
C CYS A 344 -11.44 10.95 -22.10
N PRO A 345 -11.39 12.21 -21.60
CA PRO A 345 -10.52 13.33 -22.02
C PRO A 345 -9.24 13.51 -21.20
N LEU A 346 -8.89 12.58 -20.31
CA LEU A 346 -7.77 12.74 -19.38
C LEU A 346 -6.40 12.64 -20.04
N HIS A 347 -6.28 11.97 -21.20
CA HIS A 347 -5.02 11.82 -21.93
C HIS A 347 -4.32 13.15 -22.18
N TYR A 348 -5.02 14.12 -22.77
CA TYR A 348 -4.43 15.43 -23.07
C TYR A 348 -4.06 16.20 -21.79
N ILE A 349 -4.93 16.21 -20.78
CA ILE A 349 -4.68 16.92 -19.52
C ILE A 349 -3.43 16.35 -18.83
N LYS A 350 -3.32 15.01 -18.78
CA LYS A 350 -2.18 14.32 -18.19
C LYS A 350 -0.91 14.55 -19.02
N ALA A 351 -0.96 14.36 -20.33
CA ALA A 351 0.18 14.61 -21.20
C ALA A 351 0.71 16.04 -21.05
N ARG A 352 -0.17 17.06 -21.06
CA ARG A 352 0.20 18.45 -20.86
C ARG A 352 0.79 18.74 -19.47
N ASN A 353 0.19 18.16 -18.42
CA ASN A 353 0.69 18.34 -17.05
C ASN A 353 2.06 17.69 -16.85
N GLU A 354 2.27 16.52 -17.44
CA GLU A 354 3.57 15.86 -17.43
C GLU A 354 4.59 16.63 -18.25
N LEU A 355 4.25 17.10 -19.45
CA LEU A 355 5.14 17.90 -20.30
C LEU A 355 5.62 19.18 -19.58
N ARG A 356 4.76 19.80 -18.77
CA ARG A 356 5.09 20.99 -17.96
C ARG A 356 6.20 20.76 -16.92
N LYS A 357 6.53 19.52 -16.61
CA LYS A 357 7.61 19.17 -15.67
C LYS A 357 9.00 19.17 -16.29
N PHE A 358 9.11 19.17 -17.63
CA PHE A 358 10.37 19.07 -18.36
C PHE A 358 10.87 20.42 -18.87
N ASP A 359 12.16 20.67 -18.98
CA ASP A 359 12.65 21.93 -19.54
C ASP A 359 12.35 22.06 -21.04
N VAL A 360 12.32 23.30 -21.53
CA VAL A 360 12.19 23.58 -22.98
C VAL A 360 13.33 22.90 -23.74
N GLY A 361 12.98 22.22 -24.83
CA GLY A 361 13.89 21.40 -25.64
C GLY A 361 13.97 19.93 -25.22
N ASN A 362 13.36 19.53 -24.10
CA ASN A 362 13.30 18.11 -23.71
C ASN A 362 12.30 17.33 -24.58
N GLU A 363 12.64 16.06 -24.82
CA GLU A 363 11.82 15.13 -25.60
C GLU A 363 11.18 14.09 -24.68
N VAL A 364 9.86 13.94 -24.81
CA VAL A 364 9.04 13.01 -24.03
C VAL A 364 8.23 12.14 -24.99
N THR A 365 8.25 10.83 -24.77
CA THR A 365 7.42 9.86 -25.47
C THR A 365 6.22 9.50 -24.61
N PHE A 366 5.01 9.66 -25.14
CA PHE A 366 3.77 9.22 -24.49
C PHE A 366 3.23 7.96 -25.15
N ILE A 367 2.70 7.04 -24.34
CA ILE A 367 2.03 5.81 -24.77
C ILE A 367 0.54 5.92 -24.41
N PHE A 368 -0.35 5.54 -25.32
CA PHE A 368 -1.80 5.60 -25.14
C PHE A 368 -2.45 4.22 -25.31
N ASP A 369 -3.74 4.14 -24.99
CA ASP A 369 -4.55 2.93 -25.12
C ASP A 369 -4.92 2.58 -26.58
N SER A 370 -4.90 3.57 -27.47
CA SER A 370 -5.34 3.46 -28.86
C SER A 370 -4.67 4.50 -29.78
N ASP A 371 -4.67 4.21 -31.08
CA ASP A 371 -4.20 5.13 -32.14
C ASP A 371 -5.00 6.43 -32.16
N GLU A 372 -6.33 6.35 -32.01
CA GLU A 372 -7.21 7.52 -31.97
C GLU A 372 -6.85 8.47 -30.79
N SER A 373 -6.55 7.92 -29.61
CA SER A 373 -6.06 8.69 -28.47
C SER A 373 -4.73 9.39 -28.76
N ALA A 374 -3.80 8.68 -29.40
CA ALA A 374 -2.49 9.21 -29.77
C ALA A 374 -2.62 10.38 -30.77
N GLU A 375 -3.46 10.23 -31.80
CA GLU A 375 -3.73 11.25 -32.80
C GLU A 375 -4.41 12.49 -32.21
N GLN A 376 -5.44 12.31 -31.36
CA GLN A 376 -6.15 13.42 -30.71
C GLN A 376 -5.22 14.25 -29.80
N VAL A 377 -4.36 13.59 -29.01
CA VAL A 377 -3.42 14.26 -28.12
C VAL A 377 -2.30 14.92 -28.91
N SER A 378 -1.79 14.27 -29.97
CA SER A 378 -0.81 14.84 -30.89
C SER A 378 -1.29 16.17 -31.49
N ASN A 379 -2.51 16.19 -32.03
CA ASN A 379 -3.12 17.40 -32.57
C ASN A 379 -3.29 18.50 -31.51
N SER A 380 -3.66 18.11 -30.28
CA SER A 380 -3.88 19.06 -29.18
C SER A 380 -2.56 19.68 -28.68
N LEU A 381 -1.50 18.88 -28.52
CA LEU A 381 -0.18 19.36 -28.10
C LEU A 381 0.52 20.17 -29.19
N ALA A 382 0.30 19.84 -30.47
CA ALA A 382 0.76 20.66 -31.59
C ALA A 382 0.08 22.04 -31.61
N ASN A 383 -1.24 22.09 -31.33
CA ASN A 383 -1.98 23.36 -31.18
C ASN A 383 -1.50 24.19 -29.98
N ASP A 384 -1.01 23.53 -28.92
CA ASP A 384 -0.38 24.19 -27.76
C ASP A 384 1.04 24.70 -28.06
N GLY A 385 1.56 24.47 -29.28
CA GLY A 385 2.84 24.99 -29.76
C GLY A 385 4.02 24.05 -29.60
N HIS A 386 3.80 22.78 -29.21
CA HIS A 386 4.86 21.78 -29.07
C HIS A 386 5.16 21.06 -30.39
N THR A 387 6.39 20.58 -30.55
CA THR A 387 6.80 19.90 -31.79
C THR A 387 6.61 18.38 -31.66
N ILE A 388 5.81 17.77 -32.55
CA ILE A 388 5.68 16.30 -32.62
C ILE A 388 6.81 15.74 -33.49
N LEU A 389 7.56 14.79 -32.94
CA LEU A 389 8.73 14.17 -33.57
C LEU A 389 8.38 12.78 -34.14
N PRO A 390 9.03 12.35 -35.24
CA PRO A 390 8.89 10.99 -35.74
C PRO A 390 9.50 9.98 -34.76
N LEU A 391 8.82 8.85 -34.57
CA LEU A 391 9.35 7.70 -33.82
C LEU A 391 10.28 6.86 -34.70
N GLU A 392 11.34 6.31 -34.12
CA GLU A 392 12.29 5.41 -34.82
C GLU A 392 11.65 4.07 -35.20
N GLN A 393 10.61 3.65 -34.47
CA GLN A 393 9.76 2.50 -34.77
C GLN A 393 8.31 2.97 -34.85
N ALA A 394 7.60 2.58 -35.91
CA ALA A 394 6.21 2.93 -36.10
C ALA A 394 5.33 2.17 -35.09
N ASP A 395 5.01 2.83 -33.98
CA ASP A 395 4.00 2.40 -33.02
C ASP A 395 2.83 3.40 -33.07
N PRO A 396 1.65 2.99 -33.56
CA PRO A 396 0.50 3.89 -33.69
C PRO A 396 -0.07 4.34 -32.34
N THR A 397 0.28 3.67 -31.25
CA THR A 397 -0.20 4.02 -29.90
C THR A 397 0.73 4.97 -29.14
N SER A 398 1.82 5.41 -29.77
CA SER A 398 2.85 6.24 -29.14
C SER A 398 3.07 7.54 -29.92
N ILE A 399 3.39 8.62 -29.20
CA ILE A 399 3.84 9.88 -29.81
C ILE A 399 5.11 10.37 -29.11
N LYS A 400 6.01 11.01 -29.85
CA LYS A 400 7.17 11.70 -29.29
C LYS A 400 6.97 13.20 -29.43
N VAL A 401 7.12 13.94 -28.35
CA VAL A 401 6.87 15.38 -28.26
C VAL A 401 8.11 16.06 -27.73
N ARG A 402 8.57 17.11 -28.41
CA ARG A 402 9.54 18.05 -27.88
C ARG A 402 8.79 19.24 -27.27
N ARG A 403 9.07 19.51 -25.99
CA ARG A 403 8.55 20.71 -25.34
C ARG A 403 9.21 21.95 -25.96
N GLU A 404 8.39 22.84 -26.47
CA GLU A 404 8.77 24.21 -26.86
C GLU A 404 8.44 25.21 -25.75
#